data_AF-A0A7J7NJB7-F1
#
_entry.id   AF-A0A7J7NJB7-F1
#
_cell.length_a   1.000
_cell.length_b   1.000
_cell.length_c   1.000
_cell.angle_alpha   90.00
_cell.angle_beta   90.00
_cell.angle_gamma   90.00
#
_symmetry.space_group_name_H-M   'P 1'
#
loop_
_entity.id
_entity.type
_entity.pdbx_description
1 polymer ?
#
loop_
_entity_poly.entity_id
_entity_poly.type
_entity_poly.pdbx_seq_one_letter_code
_entity_poly.pdbx_strand_id
1 'polypeptide(L)'
;MDPSSNAGEPTNINMEFPEQPKESCAITVPLILHPSFSQVPSKSCTYEELHRFRISLKWCALDHSSWIGKFVSYFVFVILTVVVPLVSSVAVRVPDTHTAEDPIAFNKLVQLPESGLAAIGFFTLSCFFGRYGLCQLLFLDGLRDDSLYVRHEYARELKKAFKHVTFILLPSFFVELTHKVMFFSIVTVSVPHIPDGVPSNSIMFIAVLASWVYRTGVFLVVCVLFRLTCELQILRFEGFKKMFEGYGSESGVIFQEHIRIRKQLSVTSHRYRVFIIMSWVSITVSKLGALLLVLASKSKKNFFNSGDLVVCSAVELSGFFFCLLGAARITHRTQKVVSIASRWHMLATSLPLDMNPNLEDSTCAAGLESTGPLSHDTLPFHTRQALVSYLQHNNSGITLFGFALDRRLLYTLFVFESSLVLWILSKVISFS
;
A
#
# COMPACT_ATOMS: atom_id res chain seq x y z
N MET A 1 6.41 -76.03 46.70
CA MET A 1 7.25 -75.22 45.80
C MET A 1 7.66 -74.01 46.61
N ASP A 2 8.81 -74.20 47.26
CA ASP A 2 9.50 -73.34 48.21
C ASP A 2 10.21 -72.15 47.52
N PRO A 3 10.80 -71.17 48.25
CA PRO A 3 10.49 -70.72 49.62
C PRO A 3 10.69 -69.19 49.89
N SER A 4 10.26 -68.77 51.09
CA SER A 4 10.90 -67.87 52.11
C SER A 4 11.42 -66.48 51.70
N SER A 5 11.38 -65.41 52.50
CA SER A 5 11.52 -65.23 53.96
C SER A 5 11.13 -63.75 54.24
N ASN A 6 10.26 -63.40 55.20
CA ASN A 6 10.57 -63.03 56.60
C ASN A 6 11.72 -61.99 56.72
N ALA A 7 11.70 -60.89 57.47
CA ALA A 7 10.88 -60.27 58.52
C ALA A 7 11.33 -58.77 58.59
N GLY A 8 10.56 -57.78 59.07
CA GLY A 8 10.49 -57.38 60.49
C GLY A 8 11.17 -56.03 60.80
N GLU A 9 10.38 -54.99 61.12
CA GLU A 9 10.63 -53.91 62.13
C GLU A 9 11.82 -52.90 61.93
N PRO A 10 12.02 -51.84 62.77
CA PRO A 10 11.47 -50.48 62.59
C PRO A 10 12.49 -49.30 62.62
N THR A 11 11.97 -48.08 62.43
CA THR A 11 12.40 -46.72 62.90
C THR A 11 13.88 -46.44 63.21
N ASN A 12 14.48 -45.42 62.55
CA ASN A 12 15.15 -44.33 63.28
C ASN A 12 15.43 -43.06 62.46
N ILE A 13 15.36 -41.96 63.20
CA ILE A 13 15.58 -40.55 62.87
C ILE A 13 17.06 -40.30 62.59
N ASN A 14 17.40 -39.40 61.66
CA ASN A 14 18.57 -38.53 61.84
C ASN A 14 18.49 -37.24 61.00
N MET A 15 19.00 -36.20 61.64
CA MET A 15 18.88 -34.78 61.40
C MET A 15 20.28 -34.28 61.05
N GLU A 16 20.49 -33.58 59.93
CA GLU A 16 21.78 -32.90 59.67
C GLU A 16 21.63 -31.68 58.74
N PHE A 17 21.96 -30.51 59.27
CA PHE A 17 22.38 -29.26 58.60
C PHE A 17 23.93 -29.20 58.69
N PRO A 18 24.64 -28.21 58.10
CA PRO A 18 24.63 -27.61 56.76
C PRO A 18 26.05 -27.63 56.11
N GLU A 19 26.20 -27.42 54.80
CA GLU A 19 27.48 -26.97 54.22
C GLU A 19 27.31 -25.73 53.34
N GLN A 20 28.09 -24.70 53.68
CA GLN A 20 28.25 -23.43 52.98
C GLN A 20 29.36 -23.51 51.90
N PRO A 21 29.42 -22.54 50.97
CA PRO A 21 30.14 -22.65 49.69
C PRO A 21 31.61 -22.21 49.78
N LYS A 22 32.45 -22.72 48.87
CA LYS A 22 33.76 -22.13 48.55
C LYS A 22 33.70 -21.32 47.25
N GLU A 23 34.15 -20.07 47.36
CA GLU A 23 34.23 -19.02 46.36
C GLU A 23 35.14 -19.35 45.16
N SER A 24 34.84 -18.77 43.98
CA SER A 24 35.73 -17.75 43.38
C SER A 24 35.08 -17.05 42.17
N CYS A 25 34.77 -15.76 42.38
CA CYS A 25 34.97 -14.61 41.50
C CYS A 25 34.48 -14.62 40.03
N ALA A 26 33.34 -13.96 39.75
CA ALA A 26 33.18 -13.12 38.55
C ALA A 26 31.96 -12.17 38.66
N ILE A 27 32.26 -10.89 38.90
CA ILE A 27 31.63 -9.68 38.34
C ILE A 27 30.10 -9.52 38.46
N THR A 28 29.68 -8.67 39.40
CA THR A 28 28.33 -8.10 39.52
C THR A 28 28.26 -6.72 38.86
N VAL A 29 27.43 -6.52 37.82
CA VAL A 29 26.61 -5.30 37.57
C VAL A 29 25.53 -5.62 36.50
N PRO A 30 24.38 -4.92 36.42
CA PRO A 30 23.17 -5.30 37.12
C PRO A 30 21.97 -5.60 36.20
N LEU A 31 21.06 -6.35 36.78
CA LEU A 31 19.65 -6.55 36.45
C LEU A 31 18.98 -5.25 35.94
N ILE A 32 18.68 -5.15 34.63
CA ILE A 32 17.70 -4.20 34.10
C ILE A 32 16.58 -4.98 33.42
N LEU A 33 15.46 -5.01 34.16
CA LEU A 33 14.09 -4.99 33.67
C LEU A 33 13.74 -5.98 32.55
N HIS A 34 13.27 -7.14 32.97
CA HIS A 34 12.36 -7.97 32.19
C HIS A 34 10.99 -7.27 32.16
N PRO A 35 10.51 -6.66 31.06
CA PRO A 35 9.09 -6.45 30.94
C PRO A 35 8.52 -7.80 30.53
N SER A 36 7.75 -8.39 31.43
CA SER A 36 6.79 -9.45 31.16
C SER A 36 6.01 -9.05 29.90
N PHE A 37 6.39 -9.63 28.76
CA PHE A 37 5.57 -9.63 27.57
C PHE A 37 4.30 -10.40 27.94
N SER A 38 3.27 -9.65 28.31
CA SER A 38 1.89 -10.11 28.26
C SER A 38 1.68 -10.71 26.87
N GLN A 39 1.57 -12.03 26.83
CA GLN A 39 1.31 -12.84 25.66
C GLN A 39 -0.14 -12.58 25.23
N VAL A 40 -0.40 -11.41 24.68
CA VAL A 40 -1.66 -11.11 23.98
C VAL A 40 -1.58 -11.85 22.63
N PRO A 41 -2.60 -12.63 22.24
CA PRO A 41 -2.54 -13.38 21.01
C PRO A 41 -2.50 -12.39 19.84
N SER A 42 -1.36 -12.26 19.18
CA SER A 42 -1.12 -11.40 18.00
C SER A 42 -2.14 -11.59 16.86
N LYS A 43 -2.91 -12.69 16.90
CA LYS A 43 -4.10 -12.93 16.08
C LYS A 43 -5.16 -11.83 16.21
N SER A 44 -5.36 -11.24 17.41
CA SER A 44 -6.37 -10.19 17.62
C SER A 44 -5.94 -8.85 17.01
N CYS A 45 -4.66 -8.46 17.16
CA CYS A 45 -4.17 -7.14 16.76
C CYS A 45 -4.30 -6.86 15.24
N THR A 46 -3.89 -7.80 14.37
CA THR A 46 -4.02 -7.62 12.91
C THR A 46 -5.47 -7.64 12.46
N TYR A 47 -6.30 -8.51 13.07
CA TYR A 47 -7.72 -8.57 12.76
C TYR A 47 -8.45 -7.31 13.23
N GLU A 48 -8.06 -6.73 14.37
CA GLU A 48 -8.59 -5.46 14.86
C GLU A 48 -8.25 -4.29 13.94
N GLU A 49 -7.02 -4.18 13.45
CA GLU A 49 -6.65 -3.12 12.49
C GLU A 49 -7.39 -3.29 11.15
N LEU A 50 -7.52 -4.53 10.66
CA LEU A 50 -8.30 -4.82 9.45
C LEU A 50 -9.80 -4.55 9.67
N HIS A 51 -10.31 -4.85 10.87
CA HIS A 51 -11.68 -4.56 11.24
C HIS A 51 -11.92 -3.05 11.29
N ARG A 52 -10.99 -2.27 11.87
CA ARG A 52 -10.97 -0.81 11.78
C ARG A 52 -10.96 -0.33 10.32
N PHE A 53 -10.20 -0.99 9.44
CA PHE A 53 -10.20 -0.67 8.01
C PHE A 53 -11.57 -0.89 7.37
N ARG A 54 -12.13 -2.07 7.60
CA ARG A 54 -13.42 -2.45 7.04
C ARG A 54 -14.54 -1.55 7.57
N ILE A 55 -14.47 -1.17 8.84
CA ILE A 55 -15.36 -0.17 9.43
C ILE A 55 -15.18 1.17 8.72
N SER A 56 -13.95 1.66 8.54
CA SER A 56 -13.68 2.92 7.84
C SER A 56 -14.23 2.90 6.41
N LEU A 57 -14.06 1.80 5.66
CA LEU A 57 -14.65 1.63 4.32
C LEU A 57 -16.20 1.60 4.38
N LYS A 58 -16.77 0.97 5.40
CA LYS A 58 -18.22 0.97 5.66
C LYS A 58 -18.75 2.37 5.90
N TRP A 59 -18.07 3.17 6.72
CA TRP A 59 -18.42 4.58 6.97
C TRP A 59 -18.31 5.42 5.70
N CYS A 60 -17.35 5.12 4.83
CA CYS A 60 -17.26 5.71 3.49
C CYS A 60 -18.27 5.12 2.48
N ALA A 61 -19.26 4.33 2.91
CA ALA A 61 -20.24 3.67 2.04
C ALA A 61 -19.62 2.86 0.89
N LEU A 62 -18.43 2.28 1.09
CA LEU A 62 -17.70 1.46 0.12
C LEU A 62 -17.83 -0.05 0.40
N ASP A 63 -18.79 -0.45 1.23
CA ASP A 63 -18.97 -1.86 1.61
C ASP A 63 -19.69 -2.67 0.52
N HIS A 64 -18.94 -3.58 -0.09
CA HIS A 64 -19.42 -4.48 -1.14
C HIS A 64 -19.67 -5.91 -0.62
N SER A 65 -19.70 -6.11 0.71
CA SER A 65 -19.79 -7.44 1.32
C SER A 65 -21.11 -8.17 1.10
N SER A 66 -22.22 -7.45 0.94
CA SER A 66 -23.55 -8.02 0.70
C SER A 66 -24.18 -7.37 -0.52
N TRP A 67 -25.16 -8.03 -1.15
CA TRP A 67 -25.86 -7.47 -2.30
C TRP A 67 -26.60 -6.16 -1.96
N ILE A 68 -27.17 -6.08 -0.75
CA ILE A 68 -27.78 -4.85 -0.22
C ILE A 68 -26.72 -3.76 -0.02
N GLY A 69 -25.55 -4.12 0.55
CA GLY A 69 -24.43 -3.19 0.70
C GLY A 69 -23.95 -2.63 -0.64
N LYS A 70 -23.88 -3.46 -1.69
CA LYS A 70 -23.57 -3.01 -3.05
C LYS A 70 -24.61 -2.02 -3.55
N PHE A 71 -25.91 -2.32 -3.44
CA PHE A 71 -26.95 -1.39 -3.87
C PHE A 71 -26.86 -0.04 -3.15
N VAL A 72 -26.71 -0.05 -1.82
CA VAL A 72 -26.53 1.16 -1.01
C VAL A 72 -25.25 1.91 -1.39
N SER A 73 -24.14 1.21 -1.60
CA SER A 73 -22.86 1.78 -2.00
C SER A 73 -22.96 2.50 -3.35
N TYR A 74 -23.55 1.86 -4.36
CA TYR A 74 -23.78 2.47 -5.68
C TYR A 74 -24.76 3.64 -5.61
N PHE A 75 -25.81 3.55 -4.80
CA PHE A 75 -26.77 4.63 -4.62
C PHE A 75 -26.12 5.87 -3.98
N VAL A 76 -25.39 5.68 -2.88
CA VAL A 76 -24.64 6.75 -2.20
C VAL A 76 -23.58 7.33 -3.13
N PHE A 77 -22.88 6.48 -3.88
CA PHE A 77 -21.92 6.92 -4.89
C PHE A 77 -22.59 7.83 -5.92
N VAL A 78 -23.69 7.42 -6.56
CA VAL A 78 -24.37 8.25 -7.58
C VAL A 78 -24.84 9.57 -6.98
N ILE A 79 -25.40 9.56 -5.77
CA ILE A 79 -25.85 10.79 -5.10
C ILE A 79 -24.68 11.74 -4.86
N LEU A 80 -23.63 11.29 -4.18
CA LEU A 80 -22.53 12.15 -3.75
C LEU A 80 -21.57 12.51 -4.88
N THR A 81 -21.46 11.70 -5.92
CA THR A 81 -20.51 11.95 -7.03
C THR A 81 -21.14 12.53 -8.29
N VAL A 82 -22.46 12.38 -8.50
CA VAL A 82 -23.13 12.85 -9.72
C VAL A 82 -24.25 13.83 -9.39
N VAL A 83 -25.18 13.46 -8.50
CA VAL A 83 -26.38 14.26 -8.25
C VAL A 83 -26.05 15.56 -7.52
N VAL A 84 -25.32 15.49 -6.39
CA VAL A 84 -24.92 16.68 -5.61
C VAL A 84 -24.10 17.69 -6.43
N PRO A 85 -23.04 17.32 -7.19
CA PRO A 85 -22.34 18.28 -8.05
C PRO A 85 -23.25 18.90 -9.09
N LEU A 86 -24.10 18.09 -9.74
CA LEU A 86 -25.00 18.57 -10.78
C LEU A 86 -26.01 19.58 -10.21
N VAL A 87 -26.64 19.26 -9.09
CA VAL A 87 -27.56 20.14 -8.39
C VAL A 87 -26.85 21.42 -7.93
N SER A 88 -25.64 21.32 -7.38
CA SER A 88 -24.84 22.50 -6.99
C SER A 88 -24.52 23.39 -8.19
N SER A 89 -24.19 22.81 -9.35
CA SER A 89 -23.88 23.56 -10.57
C SER A 89 -25.07 24.33 -11.15
N VAL A 90 -26.30 23.87 -10.89
CA VAL A 90 -27.55 24.49 -11.36
C VAL A 90 -28.13 25.44 -10.31
N ALA A 91 -28.00 25.12 -9.02
CA ALA A 91 -28.58 25.88 -7.92
C ALA A 91 -27.76 27.13 -7.53
N VAL A 92 -26.45 27.13 -7.77
CA VAL A 92 -25.61 28.31 -7.52
C VAL A 92 -25.76 29.28 -8.71
N ARG A 93 -26.76 30.17 -8.64
CA ARG A 93 -26.81 31.39 -9.46
C ARG A 93 -26.08 32.51 -8.74
N VAL A 94 -25.05 33.05 -9.38
CA VAL A 94 -24.33 34.25 -8.91
C VAL A 94 -25.19 35.48 -9.24
N PRO A 95 -25.36 36.45 -8.33
CA PRO A 95 -26.08 37.71 -8.63
C PRO A 95 -25.38 38.50 -9.75
N ASP A 96 -26.16 39.06 -10.67
CA ASP A 96 -25.73 39.71 -11.93
C ASP A 96 -24.95 41.04 -11.78
N THR A 97 -24.32 41.34 -10.65
CA THR A 97 -23.79 42.69 -10.38
C THR A 97 -22.32 42.94 -10.70
N HIS A 98 -21.57 41.99 -11.29
CA HIS A 98 -20.26 42.32 -11.87
C HIS A 98 -20.03 41.62 -13.22
N THR A 99 -19.84 42.45 -14.23
CA THR A 99 -19.56 42.15 -15.62
C THR A 99 -18.29 41.30 -15.80
N ALA A 100 -18.42 40.33 -16.71
CA ALA A 100 -17.37 39.59 -17.45
C ALA A 100 -16.52 38.56 -16.68
N GLU A 101 -16.97 37.30 -16.71
CA GLU A 101 -16.23 36.06 -17.05
C GLU A 101 -16.86 34.85 -16.33
N ASP A 102 -17.19 33.77 -17.05
CA ASP A 102 -18.02 32.64 -16.58
C ASP A 102 -17.43 31.88 -15.36
N PRO A 103 -17.84 32.16 -14.10
CA PRO A 103 -17.43 31.35 -12.94
C PRO A 103 -17.94 29.90 -13.05
N ILE A 104 -18.95 29.72 -13.91
CA ILE A 104 -19.58 28.46 -14.29
C ILE A 104 -18.59 27.54 -15.02
N ALA A 105 -17.66 28.08 -15.83
CA ALA A 105 -16.69 27.28 -16.57
C ALA A 105 -15.63 26.66 -15.64
N PHE A 106 -15.11 27.43 -14.67
CA PHE A 106 -14.15 26.95 -13.68
C PHE A 106 -14.77 25.89 -12.76
N ASN A 107 -15.97 26.14 -12.23
CA ASN A 107 -16.64 25.18 -11.35
C ASN A 107 -16.94 23.86 -12.09
N LYS A 108 -17.42 23.92 -13.34
CA LYS A 108 -17.63 22.72 -14.18
C LYS A 108 -16.32 21.98 -14.48
N LEU A 109 -15.24 22.72 -14.74
CA LEU A 109 -13.93 22.16 -15.04
C LEU A 109 -13.26 21.49 -13.82
N VAL A 110 -13.58 21.93 -12.61
CA VAL A 110 -13.13 21.28 -11.37
C VAL A 110 -14.00 20.05 -11.06
N GLN A 111 -15.33 20.19 -11.16
CA GLN A 111 -16.27 19.14 -10.79
C GLN A 111 -16.18 17.90 -11.68
N LEU A 112 -15.93 18.06 -12.99
CA LEU A 112 -15.90 16.94 -13.94
C LEU A 112 -14.73 15.98 -13.69
N PRO A 113 -13.46 16.43 -13.62
CA PRO A 113 -12.33 15.55 -13.33
C PRO A 113 -12.36 14.97 -11.92
N GLU A 114 -12.80 15.73 -10.91
CA GLU A 114 -12.92 15.24 -9.53
C GLU A 114 -13.94 14.08 -9.45
N SER A 115 -15.10 14.25 -10.09
CA SER A 115 -16.12 13.19 -10.18
C SER A 115 -15.62 12.01 -11.03
N GLY A 116 -14.86 12.29 -12.09
CA GLY A 116 -14.20 11.28 -12.92
C GLY A 116 -13.21 10.43 -12.13
N LEU A 117 -12.35 11.06 -11.32
CA LEU A 117 -11.38 10.37 -10.45
C LEU A 117 -12.08 9.53 -9.38
N ALA A 118 -13.14 10.07 -8.77
CA ALA A 118 -13.98 9.33 -7.84
C ALA A 118 -14.64 8.11 -8.52
N ALA A 119 -15.11 8.25 -9.76
CA ALA A 119 -15.69 7.16 -10.53
C ALA A 119 -14.67 6.08 -10.90
N ILE A 120 -13.48 6.49 -11.37
CA ILE A 120 -12.36 5.58 -11.64
C ILE A 120 -11.98 4.81 -10.37
N GLY A 121 -11.88 5.51 -9.23
CA GLY A 121 -11.60 4.92 -7.92
C GLY A 121 -12.69 3.95 -7.47
N PHE A 122 -13.96 4.35 -7.52
CA PHE A 122 -15.09 3.54 -7.10
C PHE A 122 -15.24 2.27 -7.95
N PHE A 123 -15.13 2.38 -9.27
CA PHE A 123 -15.19 1.22 -10.16
C PHE A 123 -14.02 0.27 -9.93
N THR A 124 -12.83 0.81 -9.66
CA THR A 124 -11.65 0.04 -9.29
C THR A 124 -11.90 -0.74 -7.99
N LEU A 125 -12.43 -0.10 -6.94
CA LEU A 125 -12.81 -0.75 -5.68
C LEU A 125 -13.88 -1.81 -5.85
N SER A 126 -14.93 -1.49 -6.61
CA SER A 126 -16.05 -2.39 -6.90
C SER A 126 -15.58 -3.66 -7.60
N CYS A 127 -14.71 -3.50 -8.61
CA CYS A 127 -14.08 -4.62 -9.32
C CYS A 127 -13.17 -5.46 -8.41
N PHE A 128 -12.52 -4.84 -7.42
CA PHE A 128 -11.70 -5.55 -6.45
C PHE A 128 -12.56 -6.39 -5.51
N PHE A 129 -13.50 -5.75 -4.81
CA PHE A 129 -14.35 -6.43 -3.83
C PHE A 129 -15.31 -7.44 -4.43
N GLY A 130 -15.75 -7.22 -5.68
CA GLY A 130 -16.63 -8.16 -6.37
C GLY A 130 -15.97 -9.50 -6.72
N ARG A 131 -14.63 -9.52 -6.85
CA ARG A 131 -13.88 -10.71 -7.30
C ARG A 131 -12.98 -11.33 -6.25
N TYR A 132 -12.49 -10.53 -5.30
CA TYR A 132 -11.67 -10.97 -4.17
C TYR A 132 -12.21 -10.33 -2.90
N GLY A 133 -12.36 -11.11 -1.82
CA GLY A 133 -12.66 -10.55 -0.51
C GLY A 133 -11.54 -9.60 -0.06
N LEU A 134 -11.84 -8.64 0.83
CA LEU A 134 -10.83 -7.69 1.37
C LEU A 134 -9.58 -8.43 1.89
N CYS A 135 -9.76 -9.51 2.64
CA CYS A 135 -8.67 -10.36 3.13
C CYS A 135 -7.84 -10.98 2.01
N GLN A 136 -8.50 -11.44 0.95
CA GLN A 136 -7.85 -12.10 -0.18
C GLN A 136 -7.07 -11.09 -1.04
N LEU A 137 -7.61 -9.87 -1.21
CA LEU A 137 -6.94 -8.76 -1.89
C LEU A 137 -5.68 -8.32 -1.13
N LEU A 138 -5.80 -8.24 0.20
CA LEU A 138 -4.72 -7.88 1.10
C LEU A 138 -3.80 -9.08 1.42
N PHE A 139 -4.00 -10.22 0.77
CA PHE A 139 -3.26 -11.47 0.91
C PHE A 139 -3.19 -12.05 2.33
N LEU A 140 -4.12 -11.69 3.22
CA LEU A 140 -4.16 -12.19 4.61
C LEU A 140 -4.30 -13.71 4.67
N ASP A 141 -4.96 -14.33 3.70
CA ASP A 141 -5.22 -15.77 3.71
C ASP A 141 -3.91 -16.59 3.65
N GLY A 142 -2.88 -16.09 2.96
CA GLY A 142 -1.56 -16.73 2.92
C GLY A 142 -0.70 -16.43 4.15
N LEU A 143 -0.93 -15.30 4.82
CA LEU A 143 -0.22 -14.88 6.04
C LEU A 143 -0.67 -15.66 7.29
N ARG A 144 -1.73 -16.47 7.20
CA ARG A 144 -2.21 -17.28 8.33
C ARG A 144 -1.20 -18.33 8.75
N ASP A 145 -0.42 -18.82 7.79
CA ASP A 145 0.59 -19.88 7.98
C ASP A 145 2.02 -19.33 8.17
N ASP A 146 2.21 -18.01 8.01
CA ASP A 146 3.50 -17.34 8.14
C ASP A 146 3.90 -16.99 9.58
N SER A 147 5.20 -16.74 9.78
CA SER A 147 5.80 -16.38 11.07
C SER A 147 5.16 -15.14 11.72
N LEU A 148 5.11 -15.12 13.07
CA LEU A 148 4.53 -14.01 13.85
C LEU A 148 5.17 -12.65 13.55
N TYR A 149 6.47 -12.65 13.21
CA TYR A 149 7.20 -11.45 12.82
C TYR A 149 6.58 -10.77 11.58
N VAL A 150 6.31 -11.54 10.53
CA VAL A 150 5.75 -11.03 9.26
C VAL A 150 4.35 -10.45 9.49
N ARG A 151 3.56 -11.09 10.37
CA ARG A 151 2.21 -10.62 10.73
C ARG A 151 2.22 -9.30 11.52
N HIS A 152 3.21 -9.11 12.41
CA HIS A 152 3.33 -7.86 13.14
C HIS A 152 3.75 -6.71 12.22
N GLU A 153 4.70 -6.97 11.33
CA GLU A 153 5.16 -6.03 10.33
C GLU A 153 4.03 -5.60 9.38
N TYR A 154 3.18 -6.55 9.00
CA TYR A 154 1.96 -6.31 8.24
C TYR A 154 1.02 -5.30 8.92
N ALA A 155 0.69 -5.54 10.19
CA ALA A 155 -0.22 -4.68 10.94
C ALA A 155 0.33 -3.25 11.08
N ARG A 156 1.65 -3.12 11.22
CA ARG A 156 2.35 -1.84 11.24
C ARG A 156 2.20 -1.09 9.92
N GLU A 157 2.39 -1.74 8.78
CA GLU A 157 2.22 -1.10 7.47
C GLU A 157 0.77 -0.72 7.19
N LEU A 158 -0.21 -1.53 7.62
CA LEU A 158 -1.63 -1.18 7.53
C LEU A 158 -1.95 0.10 8.34
N LYS A 159 -1.56 0.15 9.62
CA LYS A 159 -1.76 1.35 10.47
C LYS A 159 -1.08 2.59 9.89
N LYS A 160 0.13 2.42 9.37
CA LYS A 160 0.89 3.47 8.71
C LYS A 160 0.15 3.98 7.48
N ALA A 161 -0.43 3.11 6.66
CA ALA A 161 -1.22 3.48 5.48
C ALA A 161 -2.39 4.42 5.83
N PHE A 162 -3.15 4.15 6.90
CA PHE A 162 -4.19 5.05 7.39
C PHE A 162 -3.68 6.42 7.80
N LYS A 163 -2.58 6.44 8.55
CA LYS A 163 -1.97 7.69 8.99
C LYS A 163 -1.65 8.59 7.80
N HIS A 164 -1.25 8.02 6.65
CA HIS A 164 -1.03 8.79 5.43
C HIS A 164 -2.33 9.36 4.84
N VAL A 165 -3.42 8.57 4.77
CA VAL A 165 -4.74 9.10 4.33
C VAL A 165 -5.16 10.26 5.20
N THR A 166 -5.11 10.10 6.52
CA THR A 166 -5.50 11.16 7.46
C THR A 166 -4.59 12.37 7.31
N PHE A 167 -3.27 12.17 7.17
CA PHE A 167 -2.33 13.27 7.01
C PHE A 167 -2.52 14.06 5.71
N ILE A 168 -2.98 13.42 4.63
CA ILE A 168 -3.29 14.10 3.36
C ILE A 168 -4.68 14.76 3.42
N LEU A 169 -5.69 14.05 3.91
CA LEU A 169 -7.08 14.49 3.89
C LEU A 169 -7.36 15.61 4.90
N LEU A 170 -6.80 15.53 6.11
CA LEU A 170 -7.06 16.46 7.19
C LEU A 170 -6.69 17.92 6.86
N PRO A 171 -5.46 18.25 6.41
CA PRO A 171 -5.12 19.64 6.10
C PRO A 171 -5.96 20.18 4.95
N SER A 172 -6.19 19.38 3.91
CA SER A 172 -7.00 19.80 2.77
C SER A 172 -8.46 19.99 3.12
N PHE A 173 -9.01 19.18 4.03
CA PHE A 173 -10.35 19.37 4.56
C PHE A 173 -10.51 20.72 5.27
N PHE A 174 -9.53 21.15 6.06
CA PHE A 174 -9.61 22.46 6.73
C PHE A 174 -9.56 23.62 5.73
N VAL A 175 -8.72 23.53 4.70
CA VAL A 175 -8.63 24.57 3.67
C VAL A 175 -9.93 24.64 2.86
N GLU A 176 -10.46 23.49 2.42
CA GLU A 176 -11.73 23.41 1.70
C GLU A 176 -12.90 23.90 2.57
N LEU A 177 -12.95 23.50 3.84
CA LEU A 177 -13.97 23.95 4.79
C LEU A 177 -13.95 25.47 4.90
N THR A 178 -12.78 26.07 5.10
CA THR A 178 -12.64 27.52 5.22
C THR A 178 -13.08 28.22 3.94
N HIS A 179 -12.67 27.69 2.78
CA HIS A 179 -13.07 28.23 1.48
C HIS A 179 -14.59 28.17 1.26
N LYS A 180 -15.23 27.02 1.50
CA LYS A 180 -16.68 26.87 1.36
C LYS A 180 -17.45 27.72 2.37
N VAL A 181 -16.99 27.80 3.62
CA VAL A 181 -17.61 28.68 4.63
C VAL A 181 -17.57 30.13 4.17
N MET A 182 -16.43 30.61 3.65
CA MET A 182 -16.34 31.96 3.12
C MET A 182 -17.24 32.17 1.88
N PHE A 183 -17.30 31.20 0.97
CA PHE A 183 -18.15 31.26 -0.23
C PHE A 183 -19.65 31.34 0.11
N PHE A 184 -20.15 30.44 0.96
CA PHE A 184 -21.57 30.39 1.34
C PHE A 184 -21.97 31.48 2.36
N SER A 185 -21.00 32.14 3.01
CA SER A 185 -21.28 33.34 3.82
C SER A 185 -21.55 34.58 2.96
N ILE A 186 -21.13 34.58 1.69
CA ILE A 186 -21.27 35.70 0.76
C ILE A 186 -22.41 35.47 -0.24
N VAL A 187 -22.63 34.21 -0.65
CA VAL A 187 -23.60 33.85 -1.70
C VAL A 187 -24.93 33.39 -1.10
N THR A 188 -26.04 34.01 -1.52
CA THR A 188 -27.40 33.54 -1.21
C THR A 188 -27.83 32.46 -2.22
N VAL A 189 -28.12 31.23 -1.76
CA VAL A 189 -28.58 30.14 -2.63
C VAL A 189 -30.10 30.20 -2.78
N SER A 190 -30.57 30.65 -3.94
CA SER A 190 -31.98 30.54 -4.32
C SER A 190 -32.22 29.20 -5.03
N VAL A 191 -32.67 28.18 -4.28
CA VAL A 191 -33.10 26.90 -4.85
C VAL A 191 -34.55 27.04 -5.34
N PRO A 192 -34.84 26.85 -6.64
CA PRO A 192 -36.21 26.82 -7.10
C PRO A 192 -36.86 25.54 -6.55
N HIS A 193 -38.02 25.67 -5.87
CA HIS A 193 -38.90 24.61 -5.32
C HIS A 193 -38.81 24.25 -3.82
N ILE A 194 -38.02 24.95 -2.98
CA ILE A 194 -38.05 24.71 -1.51
C ILE A 194 -38.82 25.85 -0.81
N PRO A 195 -39.77 25.56 0.10
CA PRO A 195 -40.49 26.59 0.85
C PRO A 195 -39.55 27.39 1.78
N ASP A 196 -39.85 28.67 1.97
CA ASP A 196 -39.03 29.70 2.66
C ASP A 196 -38.69 29.42 4.15
N GLY A 197 -39.12 28.29 4.71
CA GLY A 197 -38.88 27.89 6.10
C GLY A 197 -37.66 26.99 6.33
N VAL A 198 -36.99 26.49 5.28
CA VAL A 198 -35.84 25.59 5.42
C VAL A 198 -34.53 26.35 5.16
N PRO A 199 -33.48 26.21 6.01
CA PRO A 199 -32.18 26.86 5.79
C PRO A 199 -31.43 26.18 4.62
N SER A 200 -31.84 26.48 3.39
CA SER A 200 -31.34 25.89 2.13
C SER A 200 -29.83 26.06 1.96
N ASN A 201 -29.28 27.21 2.35
CA ASN A 201 -27.84 27.50 2.28
C ASN A 201 -27.01 26.52 3.11
N SER A 202 -27.42 26.25 4.36
CA SER A 202 -26.70 25.34 5.25
C SER A 202 -26.76 23.89 4.77
N ILE A 203 -27.90 23.46 4.23
CA ILE A 203 -28.06 22.11 3.66
C ILE A 203 -27.19 21.94 2.42
N MET A 204 -27.17 22.92 1.52
CA MET A 204 -26.33 22.89 0.32
C MET A 204 -24.84 22.89 0.67
N PHE A 205 -24.43 23.69 1.66
CA PHE A 205 -23.06 23.72 2.17
C PHE A 205 -22.62 22.33 2.68
N ILE A 206 -23.41 21.71 3.57
CA ILE A 206 -23.11 20.39 4.12
C ILE A 206 -23.08 19.34 3.00
N ALA A 207 -24.03 19.39 2.05
CA ALA A 207 -24.08 18.45 0.94
C ALA A 207 -22.86 18.56 0.02
N VAL A 208 -22.45 19.77 -0.36
CA VAL A 208 -21.26 20.02 -1.21
C VAL A 208 -19.99 19.58 -0.50
N LEU A 209 -19.83 19.91 0.78
CA LEU A 209 -18.66 19.51 1.56
C LEU A 209 -18.60 17.98 1.75
N ALA A 210 -19.71 17.34 2.10
CA ALA A 210 -19.79 15.89 2.24
C ALA A 210 -19.49 15.17 0.93
N SER A 211 -19.99 15.71 -0.18
CA SER A 211 -19.71 15.23 -1.53
C SER A 211 -18.21 15.34 -1.87
N TRP A 212 -17.58 16.48 -1.59
CA TRP A 212 -16.14 16.67 -1.82
C TRP A 212 -15.30 15.69 -0.98
N VAL A 213 -15.61 15.56 0.32
CA VAL A 213 -14.94 14.61 1.22
C VAL A 213 -15.08 13.19 0.69
N TYR A 214 -16.27 12.83 0.21
CA TYR A 214 -16.53 11.51 -0.35
C TYR A 214 -15.72 11.26 -1.62
N ARG A 215 -15.78 12.14 -2.63
CA ARG A 215 -15.06 11.98 -3.91
C ARG A 215 -13.55 11.85 -3.69
N THR A 216 -13.01 12.80 -2.94
CA THR A 216 -11.59 12.84 -2.59
C THR A 216 -11.18 11.64 -1.76
N GLY A 217 -12.00 11.27 -0.78
CA GLY A 217 -11.80 10.10 0.07
C GLY A 217 -11.73 8.80 -0.72
N VAL A 218 -12.68 8.57 -1.65
CA VAL A 218 -12.71 7.38 -2.50
C VAL A 218 -11.41 7.25 -3.30
N PHE A 219 -10.97 8.33 -3.96
CA PHE A 219 -9.71 8.34 -4.70
C PHE A 219 -8.50 8.02 -3.81
N LEU A 220 -8.37 8.70 -2.67
CA LEU A 220 -7.26 8.49 -1.73
C LEU A 220 -7.24 7.06 -1.15
N VAL A 221 -8.41 6.48 -0.87
CA VAL A 221 -8.53 5.10 -0.39
C VAL A 221 -7.96 4.12 -1.42
N VAL A 222 -8.26 4.29 -2.72
CA VAL A 222 -7.68 3.42 -3.76
C VAL A 222 -6.17 3.61 -3.84
N CYS A 223 -5.70 4.86 -3.78
CA CYS A 223 -4.28 5.16 -3.81
C CYS A 223 -3.51 4.50 -2.65
N VAL A 224 -4.09 4.53 -1.46
CA VAL A 224 -3.50 3.90 -0.28
C VAL A 224 -3.63 2.38 -0.32
N LEU A 225 -4.73 1.83 -0.81
CA LEU A 225 -4.85 0.38 -1.05
C LEU A 225 -3.79 -0.12 -2.03
N PHE A 226 -3.49 0.64 -3.08
CA PHE A 226 -2.41 0.32 -3.99
C PHE A 226 -1.06 0.33 -3.27
N ARG A 227 -0.72 1.43 -2.57
CA ARG A 227 0.53 1.51 -1.82
C ARG A 227 0.66 0.40 -0.77
N LEU A 228 -0.42 0.12 -0.04
CA LEU A 228 -0.46 -0.97 0.93
C LEU A 228 -0.17 -2.29 0.23
N THR A 229 -0.90 -2.60 -0.84
CA THR A 229 -0.64 -3.80 -1.66
C THR A 229 0.84 -3.88 -2.07
N CYS A 230 1.47 -2.74 -2.40
CA CYS A 230 2.88 -2.69 -2.73
C CYS A 230 3.82 -3.02 -1.55
N GLU A 231 3.59 -2.46 -0.37
CA GLU A 231 4.40 -2.78 0.82
C GLU A 231 4.24 -4.23 1.24
N LEU A 232 3.02 -4.75 1.15
CA LEU A 232 2.73 -6.15 1.47
C LEU A 232 3.45 -7.12 0.52
N GLN A 233 3.51 -6.77 -0.77
CA GLN A 233 4.30 -7.52 -1.74
C GLN A 233 5.79 -7.51 -1.39
N ILE A 234 6.33 -6.38 -0.93
CA ILE A 234 7.73 -6.28 -0.50
C ILE A 234 8.02 -7.20 0.68
N LEU A 235 7.14 -7.25 1.69
CA LEU A 235 7.30 -8.16 2.83
C LEU A 235 7.34 -9.64 2.40
N ARG A 236 6.57 -9.99 1.37
CA ARG A 236 6.56 -11.34 0.81
C ARG A 236 7.84 -11.66 0.04
N PHE A 237 8.37 -10.69 -0.70
CA PHE A 237 9.70 -10.83 -1.32
C PHE A 237 10.81 -10.98 -0.28
N GLU A 238 10.66 -10.39 0.90
CA GLU A 238 11.60 -10.60 2.00
C GLU A 238 11.51 -12.03 2.58
N GLY A 239 10.30 -12.60 2.68
CA GLY A 239 10.11 -14.02 2.98
C GLY A 239 10.77 -14.93 1.92
N PHE A 240 10.54 -14.61 0.64
CA PHE A 240 11.18 -15.30 -0.49
C PHE A 240 12.71 -15.19 -0.46
N LYS A 241 13.25 -14.03 -0.07
CA LYS A 241 14.70 -13.83 0.10
C LYS A 241 15.29 -14.79 1.14
N LYS A 242 14.58 -15.04 2.25
CA LYS A 242 15.03 -15.99 3.28
C LYS A 242 15.10 -17.43 2.75
N MET A 243 14.28 -17.80 1.76
CA MET A 243 14.38 -19.12 1.11
C MET A 243 15.68 -19.32 0.34
N PHE A 244 16.29 -18.25 -0.17
CA PHE A 244 17.63 -18.32 -0.77
C PHE A 244 18.74 -18.39 0.29
N GLU A 245 18.51 -17.89 1.50
CA GLU A 245 19.50 -17.89 2.58
C GLU A 245 19.49 -19.22 3.37
N GLY A 246 18.34 -19.92 3.41
CA GLY A 246 18.24 -21.29 3.89
C GLY A 246 18.88 -22.28 2.91
N TYR A 247 20.15 -22.63 3.14
CA TYR A 247 20.88 -23.64 2.37
C TYR A 247 20.14 -24.99 2.45
N GLY A 248 19.47 -25.40 1.36
CA GLY A 248 18.77 -26.69 1.27
C GLY A 248 17.48 -26.68 0.44
N SER A 249 16.94 -25.51 0.07
CA SER A 249 15.74 -25.46 -0.77
C SER A 249 16.06 -25.81 -2.23
N GLU A 250 15.40 -26.84 -2.75
CA GLU A 250 15.50 -27.24 -4.15
C GLU A 250 15.10 -26.07 -5.07
N SER A 251 15.92 -25.80 -6.09
CA SER A 251 15.70 -24.69 -7.03
C SER A 251 14.31 -24.71 -7.70
N GLY A 252 13.71 -25.89 -7.87
CA GLY A 252 12.35 -26.07 -8.37
C GLY A 252 11.27 -25.50 -7.43
N VAL A 253 11.42 -25.67 -6.12
CA VAL A 253 10.49 -25.13 -5.11
C VAL A 253 10.57 -23.60 -5.10
N ILE A 254 11.77 -23.05 -5.16
CA ILE A 254 12.01 -21.59 -5.25
C ILE A 254 11.36 -21.03 -6.53
N PHE A 255 11.50 -21.72 -7.66
CA PHE A 255 10.89 -21.32 -8.92
C PHE A 255 9.35 -21.36 -8.89
N GLN A 256 8.77 -22.43 -8.36
CA GLN A 256 7.32 -22.60 -8.28
C GLN A 256 6.70 -21.52 -7.37
N GLU A 257 7.35 -21.21 -6.26
CA GLU A 257 6.90 -20.14 -5.36
C GLU A 257 7.01 -18.76 -6.03
N HIS A 258 8.12 -18.49 -6.73
CA HIS A 258 8.26 -17.26 -7.50
C HIS A 258 7.18 -17.10 -8.59
N ILE A 259 6.83 -18.17 -9.32
CA ILE A 259 5.72 -18.15 -10.29
C ILE A 259 4.38 -17.89 -9.61
N ARG A 260 4.11 -18.54 -8.47
CA ARG A 260 2.87 -18.35 -7.71
C ARG A 260 2.72 -16.89 -7.28
N ILE A 261 3.78 -16.31 -6.70
CA ILE A 261 3.82 -14.90 -6.30
C ILE A 261 3.62 -13.99 -7.52
N ARG A 262 4.33 -14.23 -8.62
CA ARG A 262 4.23 -13.42 -9.84
C ARG A 262 2.85 -13.49 -10.48
N LYS A 263 2.21 -14.66 -10.51
CA LYS A 263 0.85 -14.84 -11.05
C LYS A 263 -0.18 -14.06 -10.23
N GLN A 264 -0.10 -14.14 -8.90
CA GLN A 264 -0.96 -13.38 -7.99
C GLN A 264 -0.73 -11.86 -8.11
N LEU A 265 0.53 -11.44 -8.25
CA LEU A 265 0.93 -10.05 -8.41
C LEU A 265 0.54 -9.47 -9.78
N SER A 266 0.63 -10.27 -10.85
CA SER A 266 0.25 -9.86 -12.20
C SER A 266 -1.24 -9.53 -12.28
N VAL A 267 -2.11 -10.39 -11.75
CA VAL A 267 -3.57 -10.17 -11.75
C VAL A 267 -3.94 -8.91 -10.97
N THR A 268 -3.31 -8.71 -9.81
CA THR A 268 -3.57 -7.56 -8.94
C THR A 268 -3.03 -6.27 -9.54
N SER A 269 -1.77 -6.28 -10.00
CA SER A 269 -1.11 -5.11 -10.59
C SER A 269 -1.75 -4.68 -11.91
N HIS A 270 -2.25 -5.60 -12.75
CA HIS A 270 -2.92 -5.25 -14.01
C HIS A 270 -4.08 -4.28 -13.80
N ARG A 271 -4.90 -4.51 -12.76
CA ARG A 271 -6.05 -3.65 -12.44
C ARG A 271 -5.59 -2.29 -11.93
N TYR A 272 -4.56 -2.27 -11.08
CA TYR A 272 -3.97 -1.02 -10.61
C TYR A 272 -3.25 -0.25 -11.72
N ARG A 273 -2.72 -0.91 -12.76
CA ARG A 273 -2.16 -0.23 -13.94
C ARG A 273 -3.23 0.61 -14.63
N VAL A 274 -4.40 0.01 -14.90
CA VAL A 274 -5.54 0.74 -15.49
C VAL A 274 -5.91 1.92 -14.59
N PHE A 275 -6.02 1.72 -13.29
CA PHE A 275 -6.30 2.80 -12.33
C PHE A 275 -5.26 3.94 -12.39
N ILE A 276 -3.96 3.62 -12.37
CA ILE A 276 -2.86 4.61 -12.41
C ILE A 276 -2.89 5.39 -13.72
N ILE A 277 -3.07 4.71 -14.86
CA ILE A 277 -3.16 5.36 -16.19
C ILE A 277 -4.35 6.30 -16.25
N MET A 278 -5.54 5.81 -15.90
CA MET A 278 -6.77 6.59 -15.98
C MET A 278 -6.70 7.79 -15.03
N SER A 279 -6.17 7.59 -13.82
CA SER A 279 -5.98 8.68 -12.86
C SER A 279 -4.97 9.72 -13.36
N TRP A 280 -3.84 9.28 -13.92
CA TRP A 280 -2.85 10.18 -14.49
C TRP A 280 -3.45 11.02 -15.62
N VAL A 281 -4.12 10.38 -16.59
CA VAL A 281 -4.78 11.07 -17.71
C VAL A 281 -5.82 12.07 -17.21
N SER A 282 -6.68 11.68 -16.24
CA SER A 282 -7.67 12.59 -15.67
C SER A 282 -7.04 13.79 -14.97
N ILE A 283 -5.95 13.59 -14.21
CA ILE A 283 -5.19 14.67 -13.57
C ILE A 283 -4.58 15.58 -14.62
N THR A 284 -3.88 15.05 -15.62
CA THR A 284 -3.24 15.84 -16.69
C THR A 284 -4.28 16.67 -17.46
N VAL A 285 -5.41 16.06 -17.85
CA VAL A 285 -6.49 16.75 -18.56
C VAL A 285 -7.08 17.87 -17.70
N SER A 286 -7.27 17.63 -16.40
CA SER A 286 -7.70 18.65 -15.45
C SER A 286 -6.71 19.82 -15.36
N LYS A 287 -5.40 19.54 -15.20
CA LYS A 287 -4.38 20.59 -15.06
C LYS A 287 -4.16 21.34 -16.36
N LEU A 288 -4.21 20.67 -17.50
CA LEU A 288 -4.14 21.31 -18.81
C LEU A 288 -5.38 22.17 -19.08
N GLY A 289 -6.58 21.68 -18.75
CA GLY A 289 -7.80 22.47 -18.86
C GLY A 289 -7.74 23.72 -17.99
N ALA A 290 -7.28 23.59 -16.74
CA ALA A 290 -7.09 24.71 -15.83
C ALA A 290 -6.07 25.71 -16.37
N LEU A 291 -4.95 25.22 -16.91
CA LEU A 291 -3.92 26.03 -17.56
C LEU A 291 -4.48 26.86 -18.71
N LEU A 292 -5.22 26.21 -19.62
CA LEU A 292 -5.84 26.86 -20.78
C LEU A 292 -6.85 27.92 -20.35
N LEU A 293 -7.67 27.62 -19.36
CA LEU A 293 -8.66 28.57 -18.85
C LEU A 293 -7.98 29.76 -18.16
N VAL A 294 -6.89 29.52 -17.42
CA VAL A 294 -6.06 30.57 -16.82
C VAL A 294 -5.39 31.46 -17.87
N LEU A 295 -4.95 30.88 -19.00
CA LEU A 295 -4.36 31.61 -20.13
C LEU A 295 -5.40 32.41 -20.92
N ALA A 296 -6.63 31.89 -21.03
CA ALA A 296 -7.70 32.53 -21.79
C ALA A 296 -8.32 33.73 -21.06
N SER A 297 -8.47 33.65 -19.72
CA SER A 297 -9.00 34.76 -18.91
C SER A 297 -8.00 35.92 -18.84
N LYS A 298 -8.41 37.13 -19.27
CA LYS A 298 -7.59 38.35 -19.16
C LYS A 298 -7.71 39.04 -17.79
N SER A 299 -8.66 38.61 -16.96
CA SER A 299 -8.98 39.25 -15.68
C SER A 299 -8.14 38.78 -14.48
N LYS A 300 -8.15 39.61 -13.42
CA LYS A 300 -7.44 39.43 -12.15
C LYS A 300 -8.11 38.30 -11.35
N LYS A 301 -7.36 37.22 -11.07
CA LYS A 301 -7.88 36.02 -10.40
C LYS A 301 -7.67 36.11 -8.89
N ASN A 302 -8.76 36.09 -8.13
CA ASN A 302 -8.70 36.04 -6.67
C ASN A 302 -8.78 34.59 -6.15
N PHE A 303 -8.14 34.32 -5.01
CA PHE A 303 -8.15 33.02 -4.31
C PHE A 303 -9.57 32.48 -4.07
N PHE A 304 -10.57 33.36 -3.93
CA PHE A 304 -11.98 33.01 -3.79
C PHE A 304 -12.54 32.18 -4.96
N ASN A 305 -12.12 32.43 -6.21
CA ASN A 305 -12.68 31.75 -7.38
C ASN A 305 -11.86 30.52 -7.82
N SER A 306 -10.58 30.43 -7.44
CA SER A 306 -9.68 29.33 -7.81
C SER A 306 -9.26 28.42 -6.64
N GLY A 307 -9.70 28.71 -5.42
CA GLY A 307 -9.37 27.93 -4.21
C GLY A 307 -9.67 26.43 -4.36
N ASP A 308 -10.89 26.09 -4.75
CA ASP A 308 -11.33 24.69 -4.97
C ASP A 308 -10.40 23.95 -5.95
N LEU A 309 -10.03 24.58 -7.06
CA LEU A 309 -9.14 24.00 -8.06
C LEU A 309 -7.76 23.71 -7.46
N VAL A 310 -7.21 24.64 -6.67
CA VAL A 310 -5.89 24.51 -6.05
C VAL A 310 -5.90 23.38 -5.01
N VAL A 311 -6.90 23.36 -4.13
CA VAL A 311 -7.02 22.36 -3.06
C VAL A 311 -7.20 20.96 -3.67
N CYS A 312 -8.14 20.80 -4.60
CA CYS A 312 -8.34 19.53 -5.31
C CYS A 312 -7.07 19.07 -6.03
N SER A 313 -6.39 19.98 -6.74
CA SER A 313 -5.15 19.65 -7.45
C SER A 313 -4.04 19.17 -6.51
N ALA A 314 -3.88 19.81 -5.36
CA ALA A 314 -2.89 19.41 -4.37
C ALA A 314 -3.19 18.01 -3.80
N VAL A 315 -4.46 17.73 -3.46
CA VAL A 315 -4.86 16.43 -2.92
C VAL A 315 -4.69 15.32 -3.95
N GLU A 316 -5.21 15.51 -5.16
CA GLU A 316 -5.11 14.53 -6.25
C GLU A 316 -3.65 14.19 -6.56
N LEU A 317 -2.81 15.21 -6.68
CA LEU A 317 -1.38 15.06 -6.97
C LEU A 317 -0.65 14.34 -5.82
N SER A 318 -0.97 14.66 -4.58
CA SER A 318 -0.36 13.99 -3.42
C SER A 318 -0.75 12.50 -3.34
N GLY A 319 -2.02 12.16 -3.60
CA GLY A 319 -2.49 10.78 -3.68
C GLY A 319 -1.85 10.00 -4.82
N PHE A 320 -1.76 10.62 -6.00
CA PHE A 320 -1.10 10.04 -7.16
C PHE A 320 0.41 9.82 -6.92
N PHE A 321 1.10 10.79 -6.34
CA PHE A 321 2.51 10.67 -5.97
C PHE A 321 2.76 9.50 -5.01
N PHE A 322 1.86 9.31 -4.04
CA PHE A 322 1.93 8.19 -3.10
C PHE A 322 1.85 6.84 -3.83
N CYS A 323 1.00 6.74 -4.86
CA CYS A 323 0.97 5.57 -5.74
C CYS A 323 2.30 5.38 -6.48
N LEU A 324 2.82 6.42 -7.11
CA LEU A 324 4.07 6.32 -7.88
C LEU A 324 5.25 5.88 -7.01
N LEU A 325 5.34 6.36 -5.77
CA LEU A 325 6.36 5.94 -4.81
C LEU A 325 6.21 4.46 -4.41
N GLY A 326 4.96 3.96 -4.35
CA GLY A 326 4.61 2.54 -4.27
C GLY A 326 5.26 1.72 -5.38
N ALA A 327 4.93 2.09 -6.62
CA ALA A 327 5.39 1.39 -7.81
C ALA A 327 6.92 1.42 -7.95
N ALA A 328 7.55 2.60 -7.78
CA ALA A 328 9.00 2.76 -7.88
C ALA A 328 9.76 1.89 -6.85
N ARG A 329 9.22 1.78 -5.63
CA ARG A 329 9.83 0.98 -4.57
C ARG A 329 9.81 -0.51 -4.90
N ILE A 330 8.71 -1.04 -5.43
CA ILE A 330 8.65 -2.45 -5.85
C ILE A 330 9.65 -2.72 -6.98
N THR A 331 9.70 -1.87 -8.00
CA THR A 331 10.59 -2.06 -9.15
C THR A 331 12.05 -2.19 -8.70
N HIS A 332 12.49 -1.29 -7.81
CA HIS A 332 13.84 -1.34 -7.23
C HIS A 332 14.09 -2.62 -6.40
N ARG A 333 13.11 -3.06 -5.62
CA ARG A 333 13.24 -4.29 -4.81
C ARG A 333 13.30 -5.54 -5.67
N THR A 334 12.53 -5.60 -6.76
CA THR A 334 12.55 -6.71 -7.72
C THR A 334 13.93 -6.83 -8.36
N GLN A 335 14.53 -5.70 -8.76
CA GLN A 335 15.90 -5.68 -9.28
C GLN A 335 16.92 -6.25 -8.27
N LYS A 336 16.74 -5.98 -6.97
CA LYS A 336 17.60 -6.53 -5.91
C LYS A 336 17.46 -8.06 -5.74
N VAL A 337 16.30 -8.65 -6.05
CA VAL A 337 16.10 -10.10 -5.96
C VAL A 337 17.04 -10.84 -6.93
N VAL A 338 17.25 -10.29 -8.13
CA VAL A 338 18.15 -10.91 -9.12
C VAL A 338 19.60 -10.90 -8.68
N SER A 339 20.08 -9.84 -8.05
CA SER A 339 21.45 -9.81 -7.52
C SER A 339 21.64 -10.77 -6.34
N ILE A 340 20.59 -11.00 -5.55
CA ILE A 340 20.63 -12.01 -4.49
C ILE A 340 20.64 -13.41 -5.08
N ALA A 341 19.81 -13.68 -6.09
CA ALA A 341 19.76 -14.97 -6.77
C ALA A 341 21.10 -15.29 -7.46
N SER A 342 21.74 -14.32 -8.11
CA SER A 342 23.07 -14.52 -8.71
C SER A 342 24.14 -14.78 -7.65
N ARG A 343 24.13 -14.05 -6.53
CA ARG A 343 25.03 -14.29 -5.41
C ARG A 343 24.82 -15.68 -4.80
N TRP A 344 23.57 -16.11 -4.65
CA TRP A 344 23.24 -17.45 -4.18
C TRP A 344 23.76 -18.54 -5.11
N HIS A 345 23.56 -18.41 -6.42
CA HIS A 345 24.10 -19.37 -7.39
C HIS A 345 25.62 -19.41 -7.37
N MET A 346 26.28 -18.25 -7.26
CA MET A 346 27.73 -18.16 -7.12
C MET A 346 28.21 -18.88 -5.86
N LEU A 347 27.64 -18.58 -4.68
CA LEU A 347 28.00 -19.23 -3.42
C LEU A 347 27.78 -20.75 -3.46
N ALA A 348 26.68 -21.19 -4.05
CA ALA A 348 26.35 -22.60 -4.15
C ALA A 348 27.19 -23.34 -5.22
N THR A 349 27.89 -22.61 -6.10
CA THR A 349 28.86 -23.16 -7.06
C THR A 349 30.29 -23.10 -6.50
N SER A 350 30.60 -22.08 -5.69
CA SER A 350 31.93 -21.84 -5.14
C SER A 350 32.19 -22.50 -3.79
N LEU A 351 31.17 -23.02 -3.09
CA LEU A 351 31.39 -23.91 -1.95
C LEU A 351 32.07 -25.18 -2.51
N PRO A 352 33.34 -25.44 -2.18
CA PRO A 352 34.02 -26.65 -2.61
C PRO A 352 33.31 -27.86 -1.98
N LEU A 353 33.49 -29.03 -2.58
CA LEU A 353 33.13 -30.33 -2.00
C LEU A 353 33.92 -30.68 -0.72
N ASP A 354 34.50 -29.71 -0.03
CA ASP A 354 35.35 -29.91 1.14
C ASP A 354 34.52 -29.93 2.42
N MET A 355 33.77 -31.02 2.60
CA MET A 355 33.43 -31.57 3.91
C MET A 355 32.96 -33.01 3.71
N ASN A 356 33.87 -33.88 3.26
CA ASN A 356 33.77 -35.29 3.57
C ASN A 356 34.71 -35.57 4.76
N PRO A 357 34.22 -35.68 6.00
CA PRO A 357 35.07 -35.93 7.17
C PRO A 357 35.57 -37.38 7.27
N ASN A 358 35.36 -38.22 6.26
CA ASN A 358 35.72 -39.63 6.28
C ASN A 358 36.78 -40.01 5.22
N LEU A 359 37.91 -39.30 5.19
CA LEU A 359 39.11 -39.86 4.58
C LEU A 359 40.34 -39.48 5.40
N GLU A 360 40.47 -40.16 6.54
CA GLU A 360 41.78 -40.32 7.16
C GLU A 360 42.64 -41.22 6.27
N ASP A 361 43.82 -40.70 5.98
CA ASP A 361 45.09 -41.40 5.77
C ASP A 361 45.26 -42.29 4.52
N SER A 362 46.06 -41.81 3.56
CA SER A 362 47.24 -42.55 3.07
C SER A 362 48.04 -41.73 2.02
N THR A 363 49.21 -41.27 2.46
CA THR A 363 50.50 -41.09 1.78
C THR A 363 50.63 -41.28 0.24
N CYS A 364 51.23 -40.25 -0.38
CA CYS A 364 52.10 -40.16 -1.58
C CYS A 364 51.94 -41.12 -2.78
N ALA A 365 51.73 -40.57 -3.99
CA ALA A 365 52.59 -40.77 -5.17
C ALA A 365 52.03 -40.05 -6.42
N ALA A 366 52.93 -39.53 -7.26
CA ALA A 366 52.63 -39.03 -8.59
C ALA A 366 52.08 -40.14 -9.51
N GLY A 367 51.07 -39.82 -10.33
CA GLY A 367 50.51 -40.72 -11.33
C GLY A 367 49.54 -39.99 -12.26
N LEU A 368 49.94 -39.89 -13.52
CA LEU A 368 49.18 -39.38 -14.65
C LEU A 368 47.97 -40.30 -14.94
N GLU A 369 46.89 -39.69 -15.45
CA GLU A 369 45.71 -40.30 -16.07
C GLU A 369 44.71 -41.03 -15.14
N SER A 370 43.64 -40.31 -14.81
CA SER A 370 42.31 -40.91 -14.80
C SER A 370 41.31 -39.95 -15.44
N THR A 371 41.15 -40.11 -16.76
CA THR A 371 39.97 -39.69 -17.49
C THR A 371 38.80 -40.55 -17.00
N GLY A 372 38.18 -40.15 -15.90
CA GLY A 372 36.82 -40.53 -15.53
C GLY A 372 35.95 -39.28 -15.61
N PRO A 373 34.75 -39.31 -16.21
CA PRO A 373 33.90 -38.13 -16.18
C PRO A 373 33.55 -37.90 -14.72
N LEU A 374 34.11 -36.82 -14.17
CA LEU A 374 33.72 -36.23 -12.90
C LEU A 374 32.23 -35.90 -13.05
N SER A 375 31.39 -36.88 -12.75
CA SER A 375 29.94 -36.76 -12.67
C SER A 375 29.62 -36.06 -11.35
N HIS A 376 30.25 -34.90 -11.15
CA HIS A 376 29.77 -33.88 -10.25
C HIS A 376 28.34 -33.58 -10.66
N ASP A 377 27.42 -33.51 -9.71
CA ASP A 377 26.00 -33.22 -9.90
C ASP A 377 25.78 -31.96 -10.77
N THR A 378 25.76 -32.16 -12.09
CA THR A 378 25.58 -31.12 -13.13
C THR A 378 24.12 -30.70 -13.18
N LEU A 379 23.20 -31.62 -12.88
CA LEU A 379 21.76 -31.37 -12.86
C LEU A 379 21.37 -30.19 -11.94
N PRO A 380 21.71 -30.18 -10.63
CA PRO A 380 21.38 -29.04 -9.77
C PRO A 380 22.13 -27.77 -10.17
N PHE A 381 23.32 -27.84 -10.76
CA PHE A 381 24.00 -26.66 -11.30
C PHE A 381 23.20 -26.04 -12.47
N HIS A 382 22.83 -26.84 -13.47
CA HIS A 382 22.04 -26.38 -14.62
C HIS A 382 20.68 -25.84 -14.20
N THR A 383 19.99 -26.47 -13.24
CA THR A 383 18.69 -25.95 -12.75
C THR A 383 18.85 -24.61 -12.02
N ARG A 384 19.91 -24.43 -11.22
CA ARG A 384 20.22 -23.15 -10.56
C ARG A 384 20.57 -22.05 -11.57
N GLN A 385 21.38 -22.37 -12.58
CA GLN A 385 21.73 -21.43 -13.64
C GLN A 385 20.51 -21.05 -14.47
N ALA A 386 19.66 -22.00 -14.84
CA ALA A 386 18.41 -21.75 -15.54
C ALA A 386 17.47 -20.84 -14.72
N LEU A 387 17.38 -21.04 -13.41
CA LEU A 387 16.62 -20.17 -12.51
C LEU A 387 17.16 -18.73 -12.49
N VAL A 388 18.47 -18.54 -12.38
CA VAL A 388 19.09 -17.19 -12.41
C VAL A 388 18.87 -16.53 -13.77
N SER A 389 19.12 -17.25 -14.87
CA SER A 389 18.87 -16.74 -16.21
C SER A 389 17.40 -16.39 -16.43
N TYR A 390 16.47 -17.20 -15.93
CA TYR A 390 15.05 -16.91 -15.94
C TYR A 390 14.76 -15.60 -15.18
N LEU A 391 15.25 -15.46 -13.95
CA LEU A 391 15.03 -14.27 -13.12
C LEU A 391 15.63 -13.00 -13.76
N GLN A 392 16.81 -13.10 -14.40
CA GLN A 392 17.44 -12.00 -15.14
C GLN A 392 16.60 -11.55 -16.33
N HIS A 393 16.11 -12.49 -17.16
CA HIS A 393 15.31 -12.18 -18.35
C HIS A 393 13.86 -11.80 -18.02
N ASN A 394 13.37 -12.19 -16.85
CA ASN A 394 12.01 -11.88 -16.40
C ASN A 394 11.96 -10.75 -15.37
N ASN A 395 13.05 -9.98 -15.24
CA ASN A 395 13.21 -8.97 -14.20
C ASN A 395 12.46 -7.66 -14.45
N SER A 396 11.54 -7.65 -15.42
CA SER A 396 10.71 -6.47 -15.65
C SER A 396 9.82 -6.26 -14.42
N GLY A 397 10.02 -5.13 -13.73
CA GLY A 397 9.14 -4.66 -12.67
C GLY A 397 7.72 -4.40 -13.19
N ILE A 398 6.98 -3.51 -12.55
CA ILE A 398 5.64 -3.15 -13.07
C ILE A 398 5.82 -2.53 -14.47
N THR A 399 5.46 -3.26 -15.53
CA THR A 399 5.48 -2.77 -16.91
C THR A 399 4.16 -2.07 -17.22
N LEU A 400 4.15 -0.87 -17.79
CA LEU A 400 2.94 -0.24 -18.31
C LEU A 400 2.96 -0.41 -19.82
N PHE A 401 2.02 -1.17 -20.39
CA PHE A 401 1.94 -1.44 -21.84
C PHE A 401 3.28 -1.89 -22.49
N GLY A 402 4.03 -2.76 -21.80
CA GLY A 402 5.31 -3.26 -22.29
C GLY A 402 6.52 -2.36 -21.99
N PHE A 403 6.30 -1.10 -21.59
CA PHE A 403 7.37 -0.23 -21.10
C PHE A 403 7.60 -0.46 -19.61
N ALA A 404 8.85 -0.65 -19.19
CA ALA A 404 9.17 -0.67 -17.77
C ALA A 404 8.90 0.73 -17.18
N LEU A 405 8.04 0.83 -16.15
CA LEU A 405 7.92 2.06 -15.36
C LEU A 405 9.21 2.21 -14.55
N ASP A 406 10.19 2.85 -15.16
CA ASP A 406 11.43 3.18 -14.48
C ASP A 406 11.19 4.33 -13.51
N ARG A 407 12.00 4.35 -12.44
CA ARG A 407 11.96 5.36 -11.39
C ARG A 407 12.09 6.77 -11.98
N ARG A 408 12.90 6.92 -13.03
CA ARG A 408 13.08 8.19 -13.75
C ARG A 408 11.78 8.65 -14.40
N LEU A 409 11.10 7.77 -15.15
CA LEU A 409 9.84 8.10 -15.82
C LEU A 409 8.79 8.54 -14.80
N LEU A 410 8.64 7.80 -13.71
CA LEU A 410 7.71 8.13 -12.63
C LEU A 410 7.99 9.51 -12.02
N TYR A 411 9.25 9.85 -11.75
CA TYR A 411 9.60 11.18 -11.26
C TYR A 411 9.40 12.27 -12.30
N THR A 412 9.71 12.01 -13.57
CA THR A 412 9.49 12.98 -14.65
C THR A 412 8.01 13.32 -14.78
N LEU A 413 7.12 12.32 -14.74
CA LEU A 413 5.68 12.54 -14.74
C LEU A 413 5.25 13.39 -13.54
N PHE A 414 5.72 13.05 -12.34
CA PHE A 414 5.39 13.82 -11.14
C PHE A 414 5.90 15.26 -11.20
N VAL A 415 7.14 15.48 -11.63
CA VAL A 415 7.74 16.82 -11.76
C VAL A 415 6.96 17.63 -12.79
N PHE A 416 6.57 17.02 -13.91
CA PHE A 416 5.75 17.65 -14.92
C PHE A 416 4.40 18.12 -14.35
N GLU A 417 3.63 17.24 -13.69
CA GLU A 417 2.34 17.60 -13.09
C GLU A 417 2.49 18.64 -11.96
N SER A 418 3.50 18.49 -11.12
CA SER A 418 3.79 19.44 -10.03
C SER A 418 4.15 20.82 -10.57
N SER A 419 4.89 20.88 -11.68
CA SER A 419 5.27 22.14 -12.33
C SER A 419 4.04 22.86 -12.88
N LEU A 420 3.09 22.13 -13.47
CA LEU A 420 1.82 22.70 -13.92
C LEU A 420 1.04 23.30 -12.75
N VAL A 421 0.89 22.56 -11.64
CA VAL A 421 0.17 23.03 -10.45
C VAL A 421 0.85 24.26 -9.83
N LEU A 422 2.18 24.23 -9.68
CA LEU A 422 2.95 25.35 -9.15
C LEU A 422 2.87 26.59 -10.04
N TRP A 423 2.88 26.40 -11.37
CA TRP A 423 2.72 27.51 -12.30
C TRP A 423 1.33 28.15 -12.19
N ILE A 424 0.27 27.34 -12.12
CA ILE A 424 -1.10 27.81 -11.91
C ILE A 424 -1.18 28.55 -10.56
N LEU A 425 -0.61 27.99 -9.51
CA LEU A 425 -0.58 28.59 -8.17
C LEU A 425 0.14 29.95 -8.18
N SER A 426 1.27 30.06 -8.86
CA SER A 426 2.01 31.33 -9.02
C SER A 426 1.15 32.40 -9.68
N LYS A 427 0.37 32.04 -10.71
CA LYS A 427 -0.58 32.94 -11.37
C LYS A 427 -1.81 33.27 -10.52
N VAL A 428 -2.17 32.47 -9.52
CA VAL A 428 -3.28 32.78 -8.60
C VAL A 428 -2.79 33.66 -7.44
N ILE A 429 -1.60 33.39 -6.90
CA ILE A 429 -1.04 34.15 -5.76
C ILE A 429 -0.50 35.51 -6.20
N SER A 430 0.22 35.59 -7.32
CA SER A 430 0.83 36.85 -7.79
C SER A 430 -0.19 37.91 -8.23
N PHE A 431 -1.45 37.53 -8.40
CA PHE A 431 -2.53 38.44 -8.81
C PHE A 431 -3.52 38.73 -7.68
N SER A 432 -3.31 38.18 -6.48
CA SER A 432 -4.12 38.46 -5.28
C SER A 432 -3.75 39.78 -4.62
#